data_AF-A0A4Y2CV19-F1
#
_entry.id   AF-A0A4Y2CV19-F1
#
_cell.length_a   1.000
_cell.length_b   1.000
_cell.length_c   1.000
_cell.angle_alpha   90.00
_cell.angle_beta   90.00
_cell.angle_gamma   90.00
#
_symmetry.space_group_name_H-M   'P 1'
#
loop_
_entity.id
_entity.type
_entity.pdbx_description
1 polymer ?
#
loop_
_entity_poly.entity_id
_entity_poly.type
_entity_poly.pdbx_seq_one_letter_code
_entity_poly.pdbx_strand_id
1 'polypeptide(L)'
;MQLNWIKAHVGFLGNEAADNLVKQATKERTYLHLQTPKYHLKKMLMNLSLNKWQQVWDSGDTGGAIFNILPKITLTSASWSRESILFATGHGPFPSYLYRFRLHHSGIRTYGEKADPLHYATFCHMTLSYHLQNQVQKILNFGGKSYFQINYQE
;
A
#
# COMPACT_ATOMS: atom_id res chain seq x y z
N MET A 1 15.55 33.91 15.61
CA MET A 1 15.05 33.20 16.81
C MET A 1 16.16 32.31 17.31
N GLN A 2 16.64 32.53 18.54
CA GLN A 2 17.78 31.81 19.12
C GLN A 2 17.26 30.98 20.29
N LEU A 3 17.58 29.69 20.32
CA LEU A 3 17.15 28.76 21.35
C LEU A 3 18.34 28.42 22.25
N ASN A 4 18.17 28.64 23.56
CA ASN A 4 19.19 28.36 24.57
C ASN A 4 18.64 27.34 25.56
N TRP A 5 19.47 26.37 25.94
CA TRP A 5 19.13 25.37 26.94
C TRP A 5 19.49 25.88 28.33
N ILE A 6 18.49 25.93 29.21
CA ILE A 6 18.66 26.33 30.61
C ILE A 6 18.30 25.13 31.48
N LYS A 7 19.14 24.85 32.49
CA LYS A 7 18.94 23.74 33.42
C LYS A 7 17.62 23.92 34.19
N ALA A 8 16.86 22.84 34.39
CA ALA A 8 15.64 22.85 35.20
C ALA A 8 15.96 22.85 36.70
N HIS A 9 15.03 23.36 37.53
CA HIS A 9 15.08 23.34 38.99
C HIS A 9 16.29 24.03 39.65
N VAL A 10 16.73 25.15 39.07
CA VAL A 10 17.85 25.96 39.58
C VAL A 10 17.44 27.35 40.09
N GLY A 11 16.16 27.58 40.41
CA GLY A 11 15.69 28.88 40.91
C GLY A 11 15.31 29.89 39.82
N PHE A 12 15.31 29.50 38.54
CA PHE A 12 14.99 30.45 37.46
C PHE A 12 13.48 30.66 37.38
N LEU A 13 13.04 31.86 37.74
CA LEU A 13 11.64 32.22 37.94
C LEU A 13 10.72 31.87 36.76
N GLY A 14 11.18 32.09 35.52
CA GLY A 14 10.42 31.75 34.30
C GLY A 14 10.27 30.25 34.08
N ASN A 15 11.30 29.46 34.39
CA ASN A 15 11.26 28.00 34.27
C ASN A 15 10.40 27.39 35.39
N GLU A 16 10.49 27.92 36.60
CA GLU A 16 9.68 27.46 37.73
C GLU A 16 8.21 27.82 37.57
N ALA A 17 7.91 29.01 37.03
CA ALA A 17 6.55 29.39 36.67
C ALA A 17 5.98 28.43 35.60
N ALA A 18 6.75 28.14 34.53
CA ALA A 18 6.35 27.18 33.51
C ALA A 18 6.14 25.77 34.09
N ASP A 19 7.04 25.31 34.96
CA ASP A 19 6.95 23.99 35.61
C ASP A 19 5.74 23.90 36.56
N ASN A 20 5.45 24.98 37.30
CA ASN A 20 4.27 25.07 38.16
C ASN A 20 2.97 25.10 37.35
N LEU A 21 2.94 25.80 36.20
CA LEU A 21 1.80 25.77 35.28
C LEU A 21 1.57 24.36 34.72
N VAL A 22 2.64 23.65 34.33
CA VAL A 22 2.53 22.26 33.90
C VAL A 22 1.97 21.39 35.02
N LYS A 23 2.52 21.49 36.24
CA LYS A 23 2.02 20.74 37.42
C LYS A 23 0.56 21.02 37.73
N GLN A 24 0.13 22.28 37.61
CA GLN A 24 -1.25 22.67 37.81
C GLN A 24 -2.16 22.08 36.74
N ALA A 25 -1.74 22.13 35.47
CA ALA A 25 -2.46 21.51 34.36
C ALA A 25 -2.53 19.97 34.46
N THR A 26 -1.52 19.30 35.05
CA THR A 26 -1.60 17.85 35.31
C THR A 26 -2.55 17.50 36.44
N LYS A 27 -2.70 18.38 37.46
CA LYS A 27 -3.68 18.22 38.54
C LYS A 27 -5.11 18.48 38.05
N GLU A 28 -5.26 19.45 37.15
CA GLU A 28 -6.50 19.76 36.42
C GLU A 28 -6.77 18.83 35.23
N ARG A 29 -6.06 17.69 35.13
CA ARG A 29 -6.43 16.67 34.14
C ARG A 29 -7.87 16.28 34.38
N THR A 30 -8.74 16.80 33.53
CA THR A 30 -10.04 16.21 33.27
C THR A 30 -9.70 14.83 32.74
N TYR A 31 -9.70 13.83 33.62
CA TYR A 31 -9.69 12.44 33.21
C TYR A 31 -10.98 12.29 32.40
N LEU A 32 -10.87 12.45 31.09
CA LEU A 32 -11.90 12.04 30.16
C LEU A 32 -11.95 10.53 30.32
N HIS A 33 -12.78 10.09 31.27
CA HIS A 33 -13.11 8.70 31.47
C HIS A 33 -13.94 8.29 30.26
N LEU A 34 -13.24 8.01 29.17
CA LEU A 34 -13.81 7.41 27.99
C LEU A 34 -14.34 6.05 28.45
N GLN A 35 -15.67 5.93 28.52
CA GLN A 35 -16.35 4.68 28.88
C GLN A 35 -15.99 3.54 27.92
N THR A 36 -15.41 3.87 26.76
CA THR A 36 -14.93 2.92 25.77
C THR A 36 -13.44 2.63 25.94
N PRO A 37 -13.04 1.34 26.01
CA PRO A 37 -11.63 0.97 26.03
C PRO A 37 -10.90 1.54 24.81
N LYS A 38 -9.67 2.01 24.99
CA LYS A 38 -8.80 2.53 23.92
C LYS A 38 -8.70 1.56 22.72
N TYR A 39 -8.69 0.25 22.98
CA TYR A 39 -8.71 -0.78 21.94
C TYR A 39 -9.95 -0.70 21.04
N HIS A 40 -11.13 -0.46 21.63
CA HIS A 40 -12.39 -0.33 20.90
C HIS A 40 -12.35 0.87 19.95
N LEU A 41 -11.91 2.03 20.44
CA LEU A 41 -11.75 3.24 19.62
C LEU A 41 -10.75 3.02 18.48
N LYS A 42 -9.60 2.39 18.76
CA LYS A 42 -8.63 2.04 17.71
C LYS A 42 -9.24 1.12 16.66
N LYS A 43 -9.99 0.09 17.06
CA LYS A 43 -10.64 -0.85 16.15
C LYS A 43 -11.69 -0.16 15.28
N MET A 44 -12.50 0.74 15.86
CA MET A 44 -13.46 1.55 15.11
C MET A 44 -12.77 2.43 14.05
N LEU A 45 -11.74 3.19 14.46
CA LEU A 45 -10.98 4.05 13.54
C LEU A 45 -10.33 3.25 12.41
N MET A 46 -9.77 2.08 12.73
CA MET A 46 -9.17 1.19 11.76
C MET A 46 -10.20 0.66 10.75
N ASN A 47 -11.38 0.24 11.22
CA ASN A 47 -12.46 -0.22 10.35
C ASN A 47 -12.99 0.90 9.45
N LEU A 48 -13.19 2.10 10.00
CA LEU A 48 -13.60 3.28 9.21
C LEU A 48 -12.57 3.62 8.13
N SER A 49 -11.29 3.59 8.50
CA SER A 49 -10.19 3.86 7.57
C SER A 49 -10.15 2.81 6.46
N LEU A 50 -10.24 1.52 6.80
CA LEU A 50 -10.27 0.43 5.83
C LEU A 50 -11.46 0.54 4.87
N ASN A 51 -12.66 0.82 5.38
CA ASN A 51 -13.85 0.96 4.54
C ASN A 51 -13.70 2.13 3.57
N LYS A 52 -13.20 3.28 4.04
CA LYS A 52 -12.94 4.43 3.17
C LYS A 52 -11.88 4.12 2.12
N TRP A 53 -10.83 3.39 2.51
CA TRP A 53 -9.76 3.02 1.60
C TRP A 53 -10.25 2.02 0.55
N GLN A 54 -11.08 1.06 0.95
CA GLN A 54 -11.73 0.12 0.02
C GLN A 54 -12.63 0.84 -0.98
N GLN A 55 -13.42 1.83 -0.56
CA GLN A 55 -14.25 2.63 -1.48
C GLN A 55 -13.42 3.36 -2.54
N VAL A 56 -12.29 3.95 -2.13
CA VAL A 56 -11.36 4.59 -3.07
C VAL A 56 -10.72 3.57 -4.01
N TRP A 57 -10.44 2.37 -3.51
CA TRP A 57 -9.87 1.29 -4.31
C TRP A 57 -10.87 0.73 -5.33
N ASP A 58 -12.13 0.56 -4.94
CA ASP A 58 -13.21 0.07 -5.80
C ASP A 58 -13.57 1.06 -6.93
N SER A 59 -13.35 2.37 -6.71
CA SER A 59 -13.68 3.44 -7.66
C SER A 59 -12.47 4.03 -8.39
N GLY A 60 -11.26 3.53 -8.13
CA GLY A 60 -10.03 4.11 -8.67
C GLY A 60 -9.60 3.48 -9.99
N ASP A 61 -9.43 4.28 -11.04
CA ASP A 61 -9.03 3.78 -12.37
C ASP A 61 -7.52 3.46 -12.53
N THR A 62 -6.68 3.94 -11.60
CA THR A 62 -5.21 3.85 -11.74
C THR A 62 -4.65 2.45 -11.41
N GLY A 63 -5.39 1.65 -10.63
CA GLY A 63 -4.93 0.39 -10.07
C GLY A 63 -5.22 -0.86 -10.90
N GLY A 64 -5.80 -0.75 -12.10
CA GLY A 64 -6.53 -1.83 -12.78
C GLY A 64 -5.90 -3.23 -12.76
N ALA A 65 -4.60 -3.37 -13.06
CA ALA A 65 -3.92 -4.67 -13.02
C ALA A 65 -3.78 -5.25 -11.61
N ILE A 66 -3.49 -4.40 -10.62
CA ILE A 66 -3.37 -4.80 -9.20
C ILE A 66 -4.76 -5.04 -8.60
N PHE A 67 -5.77 -4.25 -8.99
CA PHE A 67 -7.15 -4.43 -8.55
C PHE A 67 -7.69 -5.81 -8.91
N ASN A 68 -7.39 -6.30 -10.12
CA ASN A 68 -7.78 -7.64 -10.54
C ASN A 68 -7.13 -8.76 -9.71
N ILE A 69 -5.96 -8.51 -9.10
CA ILE A 69 -5.23 -9.48 -8.28
C ILE A 69 -5.63 -9.35 -6.79
N LEU A 70 -5.82 -8.12 -6.32
CA LEU A 70 -6.17 -7.77 -4.94
C LEU A 70 -7.39 -6.83 -4.94
N PRO A 71 -8.61 -7.35 -5.19
CA PRO A 71 -9.80 -6.52 -5.19
C PRO A 71 -10.18 -6.07 -3.77
N LYS A 72 -9.76 -6.81 -2.73
CA LYS A 72 -9.99 -6.46 -1.33
C LYS A 72 -8.71 -6.05 -0.64
N ILE A 73 -8.76 -4.90 0.01
CA ILE A 73 -7.71 -4.41 0.87
C ILE A 73 -7.70 -5.21 2.18
N THR A 74 -6.51 -5.61 2.61
CA THR A 74 -6.29 -6.26 3.90
C THR A 74 -5.15 -5.60 4.65
N LEU A 75 -5.25 -5.53 5.98
CA LEU A 75 -4.13 -5.11 6.85
C LEU A 75 -3.10 -6.21 7.06
N THR A 76 -3.46 -7.46 6.74
CA THR A 76 -2.52 -8.57 6.78
C THR A 76 -1.55 -8.41 5.62
N SER A 77 -0.27 -8.27 5.95
CA SER A 77 0.79 -8.40 4.95
C SER A 77 0.70 -9.80 4.37
N ALA A 78 0.41 -9.89 3.09
CA ALA A 78 0.61 -11.15 2.39
C ALA A 78 2.11 -11.37 2.18
N SER A 79 2.54 -12.62 2.19
CA SER A 79 3.93 -13.03 1.96
C SER A 79 4.25 -13.02 0.46
N TRP A 80 4.23 -11.85 -0.17
CA TRP A 80 4.63 -11.71 -1.57
C TRP A 80 6.15 -11.80 -1.67
N SER A 81 6.67 -12.58 -2.63
CA SER A 81 8.07 -12.46 -3.01
C SER A 81 8.32 -11.15 -3.76
N ARG A 82 9.58 -10.71 -3.79
CA ARG A 82 9.98 -9.49 -4.51
C ARG A 82 9.59 -9.58 -5.99
N GLU A 83 9.75 -10.74 -6.60
CA GLU A 83 9.46 -11.00 -8.01
C GLU A 83 7.96 -10.87 -8.29
N SER A 84 7.11 -11.40 -7.41
CA SER A 84 5.65 -11.29 -7.52
C SER A 84 5.16 -9.85 -7.37
N ILE A 85 5.78 -9.07 -6.48
CA ILE A 85 5.47 -7.64 -6.32
C ILE A 85 5.83 -6.90 -7.61
N LEU A 86 7.05 -7.10 -8.12
CA LEU A 86 7.52 -6.45 -9.34
C LEU A 86 6.62 -6.81 -10.53
N PHE A 87 6.30 -8.10 -10.69
CA PHE A 87 5.43 -8.58 -11.74
C PHE A 87 4.02 -7.95 -11.68
N ALA A 88 3.34 -8.02 -10.53
CA ALA A 88 1.97 -7.51 -10.40
C ALA A 88 1.87 -5.99 -10.51
N THR A 89 2.90 -5.27 -10.08
CA THR A 89 2.95 -3.80 -10.17
C THR A 89 3.40 -3.30 -11.54
N GLY A 90 3.82 -4.19 -12.44
CA GLY A 90 4.42 -3.79 -13.71
C GLY A 90 5.82 -3.22 -13.57
N HIS A 91 6.48 -3.39 -12.42
CA HIS A 91 7.84 -2.93 -12.18
C HIS A 91 8.88 -3.95 -12.63
N GLY A 92 10.03 -3.47 -13.10
CA GLY A 92 11.17 -4.34 -13.46
C GLY A 92 11.66 -4.10 -14.89
N PRO A 93 12.35 -5.07 -15.50
CA PRO A 93 12.98 -4.92 -16.81
C PRO A 93 11.96 -5.03 -17.96
N PHE A 94 10.74 -4.53 -17.78
CA PHE A 94 9.71 -4.53 -18.80
C PHE A 94 9.82 -3.26 -19.65
N PRO A 95 9.78 -3.33 -21.00
CA PRO A 95 9.91 -2.15 -21.84
C PRO A 95 8.84 -1.09 -21.55
N SER A 96 7.60 -1.52 -21.22
CA SER A 96 6.52 -0.61 -20.80
C SER A 96 6.87 0.18 -19.53
N TYR A 97 7.52 -0.47 -18.56
CA TYR A 97 8.01 0.17 -17.33
C TYR A 97 9.16 1.12 -17.62
N LEU A 98 10.18 0.65 -18.33
CA LEU A 98 11.38 1.44 -18.62
C LEU A 98 11.05 2.68 -19.48
N TYR A 99 10.12 2.55 -20.42
CA TYR A 99 9.62 3.68 -21.21
C TYR A 99 8.91 4.73 -20.36
N ARG A 100 8.09 4.33 -19.39
CA ARG A 100 7.45 5.26 -18.43
C ARG A 100 8.47 6.13 -17.70
N PHE A 101 9.65 5.59 -17.40
CA PHE A 101 10.75 6.31 -16.75
C PHE A 101 11.77 6.91 -17.72
N ARG A 102 11.49 6.91 -19.03
CA ARG A 102 12.39 7.44 -20.08
C ARG A 102 13.77 6.77 -20.11
N LEU A 103 13.84 5.52 -19.64
CA LEU A 103 15.04 4.69 -19.66
C LEU A 103 15.12 3.79 -20.91
N HIS A 104 14.04 3.76 -21.71
CA HIS A 104 13.95 2.99 -22.95
C HIS A 104 13.19 3.78 -24.02
N HIS A 105 13.50 3.56 -25.30
CA HIS A 105 12.99 4.39 -26.40
C HIS A 105 11.52 4.09 -26.77
N SER A 106 11.00 2.90 -26.43
CA SER A 106 9.64 2.46 -26.74
C SER A 106 9.04 1.63 -25.60
N GLY A 107 7.77 1.89 -25.26
CA GLY A 107 7.00 1.07 -24.30
C GLY A 107 6.28 -0.12 -24.93
N ILE A 108 6.47 -0.29 -26.24
CA ILE A 108 5.74 -1.22 -27.11
C ILE A 108 6.77 -2.12 -27.80
N ARG A 109 6.42 -3.38 -28.03
CA ARG A 109 7.26 -4.33 -28.77
C ARG A 109 7.26 -4.01 -30.27
N THR A 110 8.17 -4.63 -31.02
CA THR A 110 8.32 -4.56 -32.49
C THR A 110 7.05 -4.83 -33.31
N TYR A 111 5.98 -5.37 -32.71
CA TYR A 111 4.69 -5.67 -33.35
C TYR A 111 3.52 -4.80 -32.88
N GLY A 112 3.75 -3.74 -32.11
CA GLY A 112 2.68 -2.79 -31.72
C GLY A 112 1.96 -3.13 -30.41
N GLU A 113 2.28 -4.25 -29.76
CA GLU A 113 1.69 -4.65 -28.48
C GLU A 113 2.45 -4.06 -27.27
N LYS A 114 1.69 -3.71 -26.23
CA LYS A 114 2.26 -3.18 -24.97
C LYS A 114 3.09 -4.27 -24.29
N ALA A 115 4.36 -3.96 -24.06
CA ALA A 115 5.32 -4.91 -23.49
C ALA A 115 5.25 -4.90 -21.95
N ASP A 116 4.08 -5.27 -21.41
CA ASP A 116 3.81 -5.36 -19.97
C ASP A 116 4.00 -6.80 -19.44
N PRO A 117 4.13 -6.99 -18.11
CA PRO A 117 4.45 -8.31 -17.56
C PRO A 117 3.43 -9.39 -17.92
N LEU A 118 2.15 -9.02 -18.04
CA LEU A 118 1.10 -9.95 -18.39
C LEU A 118 1.32 -10.48 -19.81
N HIS A 119 1.60 -9.60 -20.77
CA HIS A 119 1.95 -9.99 -22.14
C HIS A 119 3.13 -10.98 -22.16
N TYR A 120 4.19 -10.72 -21.39
CA TYR A 120 5.33 -11.65 -21.30
C TYR A 120 4.98 -13.02 -20.69
N ALA A 121 4.03 -13.07 -19.76
CA ALA A 121 3.63 -14.31 -19.10
C ALA A 121 2.68 -15.19 -19.93
N THR A 122 1.92 -14.60 -20.87
CA THR A 122 0.83 -15.31 -21.57
C THR A 122 0.90 -15.30 -23.09
N PHE A 123 1.48 -14.26 -23.72
CA PHE A 123 1.35 -14.04 -25.18
C PHE A 123 2.68 -13.84 -25.92
N CYS A 124 3.76 -13.48 -25.23
CA CYS A 124 5.05 -13.16 -25.86
C CYS A 124 5.78 -14.41 -26.41
N HIS A 125 5.78 -14.58 -27.73
CA HIS A 125 6.47 -15.72 -28.36
C HIS A 125 7.94 -15.93 -27.94
N MET A 126 8.66 -14.89 -27.50
CA MET A 126 10.06 -15.03 -27.02
C MET A 126 10.16 -15.74 -25.67
N THR A 127 9.11 -15.66 -24.85
CA THR A 127 9.02 -16.33 -23.56
C THR A 127 8.08 -17.53 -23.63
N LEU A 128 7.80 -18.07 -24.82
CA LEU A 128 6.84 -19.17 -25.03
C LEU A 128 7.11 -20.42 -24.18
N SER A 129 8.38 -20.73 -23.92
CA SER A 129 8.80 -21.83 -23.03
C SER A 129 8.58 -21.55 -21.53
N TYR A 130 8.52 -20.27 -21.16
CA TYR A 130 8.26 -19.77 -19.81
C TYR A 130 6.83 -19.26 -19.65
N HIS A 131 6.02 -19.32 -20.72
CA HIS A 131 4.62 -19.01 -20.64
C HIS A 131 4.01 -19.88 -19.55
N LEU A 132 3.03 -19.29 -18.89
CA LEU A 132 2.12 -20.04 -18.06
C LEU A 132 1.24 -20.87 -19.03
N GLN A 133 1.79 -21.96 -19.60
CA GLN A 133 1.23 -22.75 -20.71
C GLN A 133 -0.06 -23.52 -20.36
N ASN A 134 -0.78 -23.13 -19.31
CA ASN A 134 -2.10 -23.67 -19.01
C ASN A 134 -3.02 -22.52 -18.62
N GLN A 135 -4.10 -22.32 -19.38
CA GLN A 135 -5.18 -21.36 -19.07
C GLN A 135 -5.95 -21.66 -17.76
N VAL A 136 -5.48 -22.52 -16.85
CA VAL A 136 -6.30 -22.97 -15.70
C VAL A 136 -5.55 -23.13 -14.36
N GLN A 137 -4.21 -23.26 -14.27
CA GLN A 137 -3.62 -23.69 -12.98
C GLN A 137 -2.23 -23.16 -12.60
N LYS A 138 -2.07 -21.84 -12.50
CA LYS A 138 -1.10 -21.28 -11.53
C LYS A 138 -1.80 -20.23 -10.68
N ILE A 139 -2.57 -20.75 -9.73
CA ILE A 139 -3.19 -20.00 -8.64
C ILE A 139 -2.12 -19.14 -7.97
N LEU A 140 -2.26 -17.81 -7.99
CA LEU A 140 -1.64 -16.99 -6.95
C LEU A 140 -2.43 -17.30 -5.67
N ASN A 141 -1.91 -18.21 -4.83
CA ASN A 141 -2.56 -18.59 -3.58
C ASN A 141 -2.52 -17.41 -2.62
N PHE A 142 -3.61 -16.63 -2.62
CA PHE A 142 -3.80 -15.49 -1.74
C PHE A 142 -4.79 -15.83 -0.62
N GLY A 143 -4.27 -16.04 0.59
CA GLY A 143 -5.11 -16.25 1.78
C GLY A 143 -6.13 -17.40 1.65
N GLY A 144 -5.80 -18.44 0.87
CA GLY A 144 -6.67 -19.61 0.69
C GLY A 144 -7.80 -19.46 -0.36
N LYS A 145 -7.75 -18.44 -1.22
CA LYS A 145 -8.71 -18.27 -2.32
C LYS A 145 -8.01 -18.22 -3.68
N SER A 146 -8.54 -18.99 -4.64
CA SER A 146 -8.11 -18.99 -6.04
C SER A 146 -8.80 -17.88 -6.81
N TYR A 147 -8.04 -17.07 -7.55
CA TYR A 147 -8.58 -16.02 -8.42
C TYR A 147 -8.06 -16.16 -9.85
N PHE A 148 -8.97 -16.47 -10.77
CA PHE A 148 -8.93 -16.16 -12.21
C PHE A 148 -10.39 -16.17 -12.70
N GLN A 149 -10.86 -15.07 -13.29
CA GLN A 149 -12.04 -15.09 -14.15
C GLN A 149 -11.85 -14.05 -15.25
N ILE A 150 -11.69 -14.51 -16.48
CA ILE A 150 -11.75 -13.68 -17.69
C ILE A 150 -12.93 -14.21 -18.49
N ASN A 151 -14.03 -13.47 -18.51
CA ASN A 151 -15.12 -13.73 -19.44
C ASN A 151 -14.77 -13.05 -20.76
N TYR A 152 -14.69 -13.83 -21.83
CA TYR A 152 -14.71 -13.30 -23.20
C TYR A 152 -16.17 -13.32 -23.69
N GLN A 153 -16.62 -12.21 -24.26
CA GLN A 153 -17.68 -12.25 -25.27
C GLN A 153 -17.00 -12.18 -26.64
N GLU A 154 -17.46 -13.03 -27.56
CA GLU A 154 -16.91 -13.31 -28.90
C GLU A 154 -16.74 -12.07 -29.79
#